data_AF-A0A7V8BYP4-F1
#
_entry.id   AF-A0A7V8BYP4-F1
#
_cell.length_a   1.000
_cell.length_b   1.000
_cell.length_c   1.000
_cell.angle_alpha   90.00
_cell.angle_beta   90.00
_cell.angle_gamma   90.00
#
_symmetry.space_group_name_H-M   'P 1'
#
loop_
_entity.id
_entity.type
_entity.pdbx_description
1 polymer ?
#
loop_
_entity_poly.entity_id
_entity_poly.type
_entity_poly.pdbx_seq_one_letter_code
_entity_poly.pdbx_strand_id
1 'polypeptide(L)'
;MSATERLCIVCYDVRHPRRWRRLFRIMKGYGEWLQLSVFQCRLDAQRRVTLEAELTEVIRAGEDHVLIIDIGPADQVAPRFHSLGQAFDPLERGPMIV
;
A
#
# COMPACT_ATOMS: atom_id res chain seq x y z
N MET A 1 13.54 -19.44 -6.88
CA MET A 1 13.56 -18.94 -5.50
C MET A 1 12.23 -18.26 -5.27
N SER A 2 11.37 -18.77 -4.38
CA SER A 2 10.15 -18.06 -4.02
C SER A 2 10.57 -16.72 -3.42
N ALA A 3 10.30 -15.61 -4.09
CA ALA A 3 10.61 -14.31 -3.53
C ALA A 3 9.71 -14.13 -2.30
N THR A 4 10.30 -14.06 -1.12
CA THR A 4 9.53 -13.95 0.13
C THR A 4 8.83 -12.61 0.15
N GLU A 5 7.53 -12.62 -0.13
CA GLU A 5 6.70 -11.43 -0.07
C GLU A 5 6.66 -10.89 1.37
N ARG A 6 6.69 -9.57 1.48
CA ARG A 6 6.58 -8.82 2.72
C ARG A 6 5.22 -8.13 2.74
N LEU A 7 4.54 -8.20 3.88
CA LEU A 7 3.35 -7.41 4.11
C LEU A 7 3.76 -6.00 4.50
N CYS A 8 3.34 -5.02 3.72
CA CYS A 8 3.67 -3.62 3.94
C CYS A 8 2.41 -2.77 4.07
N ILE A 9 2.41 -1.80 4.99
CA ILE A 9 1.46 -0.68 4.96
C ILE A 9 2.11 0.50 4.26
N VAL A 10 1.43 1.06 3.27
CA VAL A 10 1.86 2.27 2.58
C VAL A 10 0.90 3.40 2.94
N CYS A 11 1.43 4.41 3.63
CA CYS A 11 0.69 5.61 3.98
C CYS A 11 1.19 6.78 3.14
N TYR A 12 0.30 7.69 2.76
CA TYR A 12 0.69 8.87 2.00
C TYR A 12 -0.07 10.13 2.40
N ASP A 13 0.64 11.24 2.39
CA ASP A 13 0.11 12.60 2.48
C ASP A 13 0.53 13.36 1.21
N VAL A 14 -0.42 13.61 0.32
CA VAL A 14 -0.19 14.24 -0.98
C VAL A 14 -1.11 15.44 -1.12
N ARG A 15 -0.51 16.63 -1.21
CA ARG A 15 -1.26 17.90 -1.15
C ARG A 15 -1.98 18.24 -2.44
N HIS A 16 -1.43 17.82 -3.58
CA HIS A 16 -1.94 18.23 -4.88
C HIS A 16 -2.87 17.18 -5.52
N PRO A 17 -4.14 17.51 -5.85
CA PRO A 17 -5.12 16.53 -6.34
C PRO A 17 -4.71 15.77 -7.60
N ARG A 18 -3.95 16.39 -8.52
CA ARG A 18 -3.48 15.68 -9.73
C ARG A 18 -2.43 14.61 -9.41
N ARG A 19 -1.49 14.89 -8.49
CA ARG A 19 -0.48 13.92 -8.05
C ARG A 19 -1.12 12.81 -7.24
N TRP A 20 -2.06 13.17 -6.34
CA TRP A 20 -2.85 12.20 -5.58
C TRP A 20 -3.58 11.20 -6.49
N ARG A 21 -4.29 11.65 -7.54
CA ARG A 21 -4.97 10.73 -8.47
C ARG A 21 -4.01 9.78 -9.19
N ARG A 22 -2.80 10.23 -9.53
CA ARG A 22 -1.78 9.40 -10.18
C ARG A 22 -1.20 8.39 -9.20
N LEU A 23 -0.85 8.83 -7.99
CA LEU A 23 -0.38 7.96 -6.90
C LEU A 23 -1.43 6.90 -6.55
N PHE A 24 -2.68 7.31 -6.37
CA PHE A 24 -3.78 6.40 -6.05
C PHE A 24 -3.95 5.32 -7.13
N ARG A 25 -3.83 5.69 -8.41
CA ARG A 25 -3.90 4.72 -9.52
C ARG A 25 -2.73 3.73 -9.49
N ILE A 26 -1.52 4.19 -9.21
CA ILE A 26 -0.35 3.34 -9.01
C ILE A 26 -0.61 2.37 -7.86
N MET A 27 -0.98 2.86 -6.67
CA MET A 27 -1.16 2.04 -5.48
C MET A 27 -2.18 0.90 -5.65
N LYS A 28 -3.24 1.11 -6.43
CA LYS A 28 -4.21 0.04 -6.77
C LYS A 28 -3.61 -1.14 -7.53
N GLY A 29 -2.46 -0.99 -8.19
CA GLY A 29 -1.72 -2.10 -8.82
C GLY A 29 -0.85 -2.90 -7.84
N TYR A 30 -0.62 -2.36 -6.64
CA TYR A 30 0.33 -2.93 -5.66
C TYR A 30 -0.34 -3.49 -4.41
N GLY A 31 -1.55 -3.06 -4.07
CA GLY A 31 -2.21 -3.50 -2.85
C GLY A 31 -3.68 -3.09 -2.73
N GLU A 32 -4.25 -3.41 -1.58
CA GLU A 32 -5.64 -3.13 -1.22
C GLU A 32 -5.76 -1.77 -0.55
N TRP A 33 -6.81 -1.03 -0.90
CA TRP A 33 -7.09 0.29 -0.33
C TRP A 33 -7.82 0.15 1.01
N LEU A 34 -7.16 0.53 2.11
CA LEU A 34 -7.70 0.35 3.45
C LEU A 34 -8.44 1.60 3.95
N GLN A 35 -7.84 2.77 3.76
CA GLN A 35 -8.41 4.08 4.12
C GLN A 35 -7.93 5.12 3.11
N LEU A 36 -8.53 6.32 3.13
CA LEU A 36 -8.26 7.40 2.15
C LEU A 36 -6.79 7.55 1.75
N SER A 37 -5.88 7.44 2.72
CA SER A 37 -4.42 7.61 2.56
C SER A 37 -3.59 6.37 2.95
N VAL A 38 -4.21 5.18 3.00
CA VAL A 38 -3.56 3.95 3.50
C VAL A 38 -3.85 2.77 2.58
N PHE A 39 -2.79 2.07 2.19
CA PHE A 39 -2.84 0.82 1.42
C PHE A 39 -2.12 -0.30 2.17
N GLN A 40 -2.59 -1.53 1.99
CA GLN A 40 -1.87 -2.74 2.38
C GLN A 40 -1.37 -3.46 1.12
N CYS A 41 -0.06 -3.67 1.03
CA CYS A 41 0.59 -4.29 -0.11
C CYS A 41 1.29 -5.58 0.30
N ARG A 42 1.29 -6.59 -0.58
CA ARG A 42 2.24 -7.70 -0.56
C ARG A 42 3.32 -7.40 -1.59
N LEU A 43 4.55 -7.21 -1.12
CA LEU A 43 5.67 -6.77 -1.95
C LEU A 43 6.83 -7.75 -1.79
N ASP A 44 7.25 -8.36 -2.88
CA ASP A 44 8.60 -8.89 -2.97
C ASP A 44 9.61 -7.75 -3.20
N ALA A 45 10.91 -8.08 -3.20
CA ALA A 45 11.97 -7.10 -3.37
C ALA A 45 11.88 -6.33 -4.70
N GLN A 46 11.49 -7.01 -5.79
CA GLN A 46 11.41 -6.38 -7.11
C GLN A 46 10.21 -5.43 -7.19
N ARG A 47 9.03 -5.90 -6.77
CA ARG A 47 7.80 -5.09 -6.71
C ARG A 47 8.00 -3.87 -5.81
N ARG A 48 8.73 -4.01 -4.70
CA ARG A 48 9.07 -2.88 -3.83
C ARG A 48 9.90 -1.82 -4.55
N VAL A 49 10.96 -2.21 -5.24
CA VAL A 49 11.81 -1.28 -6.00
C VAL A 49 11.01 -0.58 -7.11
N THR A 50 10.18 -1.32 -7.84
CA THR A 50 9.34 -0.73 -8.89
C THR A 50 8.32 0.25 -8.30
N LEU A 51 7.66 -0.10 -7.19
CA LEU A 51 6.75 0.81 -6.49
C LEU A 51 7.47 2.10 -6.07
N GLU A 52 8.63 1.98 -5.42
CA GLU A 52 9.40 3.14 -4.96
C GLU A 52 9.80 4.05 -6.14
N ALA A 53 10.21 3.47 -7.26
CA ALA A 53 10.54 4.23 -8.48
C ALA A 53 9.31 4.96 -9.05
N GLU A 54 8.19 4.27 -9.24
CA GLU A 54 6.95 4.86 -9.76
C GLU A 54 6.41 5.97 -8.85
N LEU A 55 6.47 5.78 -7.53
CA LEU A 55 6.04 6.80 -6.58
C LEU A 55 6.97 8.02 -6.61
N THR A 56 8.29 7.82 -6.74
CA THR A 56 9.28 8.90 -6.82
C THR A 56 9.02 9.82 -8.03
N GLU A 57 8.56 9.27 -9.17
CA GLU A 57 8.19 10.07 -10.34
C GLU A 57 6.91 10.91 -10.15
N VAL A 58 6.09 10.58 -9.15
CA VAL A 58 4.79 11.20 -8.93
C VAL A 58 4.82 12.19 -7.77
N ILE A 59 5.53 11.86 -6.70
CA ILE A 59 5.59 12.70 -5.50
C ILE A 59 6.50 13.89 -5.72
N ARG A 60 6.17 15.01 -5.06
CA ARG A 60 7.05 16.18 -5.00
C ARG A 60 7.82 16.18 -3.68
N ALA A 61 9.14 16.02 -3.78
CA ALA A 61 10.04 16.13 -2.63
C ALA A 61 9.83 17.46 -1.89
N GLY A 62 9.73 17.39 -0.55
CA GLY A 62 9.49 18.54 0.32
C GLY A 62 8.02 18.98 0.45
N GLU A 63 7.10 18.44 -0.37
CA GLU A 63 5.66 18.74 -0.28
C GLU A 63 4.82 17.51 0.09
N ASP A 64 5.12 16.38 -0.56
CA ASP A 64 4.41 15.13 -0.39
C ASP A 64 5.25 14.16 0.45
N HIS A 65 4.58 13.26 1.16
CA HIS A 65 5.24 12.28 2.01
C HIS A 65 4.61 10.91 1.82
N VAL A 66 5.45 9.88 1.70
CA VAL A 66 5.03 8.48 1.63
C VAL A 66 5.86 7.68 2.61
N LEU A 67 5.21 6.84 3.40
CA LEU A 67 5.84 5.89 4.30
C LEU A 67 5.51 4.47 3.83
N ILE A 68 6.53 3.63 3.73
CA ILE A 68 6.40 2.19 3.47
C ILE A 68 6.85 1.46 4.73
N ILE A 69 5.91 0.85 5.44
CA ILE A 69 6.12 0.19 6.72
C ILE A 69 6.07 -1.31 6.46
N ASP A 70 7.22 -1.97 6.56
CA ASP A 70 7.31 -3.42 6.46
C ASP A 70 6.93 -4.08 7.80
N ILE A 71 5.87 -4.90 7.79
CA ILE A 71 5.32 -5.56 8.96
C ILE A 71 5.92 -6.96 9.16
N GLY A 72 6.47 -7.58 8.11
CA GLY A 72 7.01 -8.94 8.18
C GLY A 72 6.71 -9.81 6.96
N PRO A 73 7.06 -11.10 6.99
CA PRO A 73 6.76 -12.05 5.92
C PRO A 73 5.24 -12.19 5.75
N ALA A 74 4.75 -12.04 4.52
CA ALA A 74 3.32 -11.89 4.25
C ALA A 74 2.46 -13.08 4.67
N ASP A 75 3.01 -14.30 4.63
CA ASP A 75 2.29 -15.52 5.02
C ASP A 75 2.40 -15.86 6.51
N GLN A 76 3.17 -15.08 7.28
CA GLN A 76 3.41 -15.32 8.71
C GLN A 76 2.82 -14.21 9.59
N VAL A 77 2.31 -13.13 8.99
CA VAL A 77 1.80 -11.97 9.69
C VAL A 77 0.31 -11.81 9.42
N ALA A 78 -0.47 -11.81 10.50
CA ALA A 78 -1.86 -11.37 10.49
C ALA A 78 -1.93 -9.98 11.14
N PRO A 79 -2.03 -8.89 10.35
CA PRO A 79 -2.10 -7.54 10.90
C PRO A 79 -3.38 -7.40 11.75
N ARG A 80 -3.21 -6.86 12.95
CA ARG A 80 -4.35 -6.57 13.84
C ARG A 80 -4.75 -5.13 13.66
N PHE A 81 -5.99 -4.91 13.25
CA PHE A 81 -6.56 -3.58 13.12
C PHE A 81 -7.49 -3.30 14.30
N HIS A 82 -7.37 -2.09 14.85
CA HIS A 82 -8.33 -1.56 15.79
C HIS A 82 -8.95 -0.31 15.17
N SER A 83 -10.23 -0.37 14.83
CA SER A 83 -10.95 0.74 14.21
C SER A 83 -11.86 1.42 15.22
N LEU A 84 -11.92 2.75 15.14
CA LEU A 84 -12.84 3.59 15.89
C LEU A 84 -13.77 4.32 14.91
N GLY A 85 -15.05 4.46 15.27
CA GLY A 85 -16.05 5.09 14.42
C GLY A 85 -16.72 4.09 13.48
N GLN A 86 -16.18 3.93 12.27
CA GLN A 86 -16.74 3.01 11.27
C GLN A 86 -16.16 1.60 11.43
N ALA A 87 -16.97 0.58 11.15
CA ALA A 87 -16.49 -0.79 11.05
C ALA A 87 -15.40 -0.87 9.97
N PHE A 88 -14.31 -1.56 10.28
CA PHE A 88 -13.22 -1.83 9.35
C PHE A 88 -13.17 -3.33 9.11
N ASP A 89 -13.46 -3.73 7.89
CA ASP A 89 -13.36 -5.10 7.44
C ASP A 89 -12.22 -5.15 6.40
N PRO A 90 -11.00 -5.54 6.79
CA PRO A 90 -9.94 -5.73 5.82
C PRO A 90 -10.34 -6.92 4.95
N LEU A 91 -10.68 -6.64 3.69
CA LEU A 91 -11.02 -7.65 2.69
C LEU A 91 -10.03 -8.83 2.77
N GLU A 92 -10.51 -9.96 3.28
CA GLU A 92 -9.78 -11.21 3.16
C GLU A 92 -9.70 -11.54 1.66
N ARG A 93 -8.49 -11.68 1.12
CA ARG A 93 -8.32 -12.18 -0.26
C ARG A 93 -8.74 -13.64 -0.33
N GLY A 94 -10.04 -13.86 -0.50
CA GLY A 94 -10.60 -15.08 -1.05
C GLY A 94 -10.56 -15.06 -2.59
N PRO A 95 -10.79 -16.20 -3.25
CA PRO A 95 -10.99 -16.21 -4.70
C PRO A 95 -12.15 -15.29 -5.07
N MET A 96 -11.90 -14.26 -5.89
CA MET A 96 -12.97 -13.52 -6.56
C MET A 96 -13.52 -14.40 -7.67
N ILE A 97 -14.75 -14.87 -7.50
CA ILE A 97 -15.52 -15.47 -8.58
C ILE A 97 -16.09 -14.32 -9.41
N VAL A 98 -15.65 -14.21 -10.67
CA VAL A 98 -16.23 -13.30 -11.67
C VAL A 98 -17.16 -14.11 -12.56
#